data_AF-A0A2A6CWD7-F1
#
_entry.id   AF-A0A2A6CWD7-F1
#
_cell.length_a   1.000
_cell.length_b   1.000
_cell.length_c   1.000
_cell.angle_alpha   90.00
_cell.angle_beta   90.00
_cell.angle_gamma   90.00
#
_symmetry.space_group_name_H-M   'P 1'
#
loop_
_entity.id
_entity.type
_entity.pdbx_description
1 polymer ?
#
loop_
_entity_poly.entity_id
_entity_poly.type
_entity_poly.pdbx_seq_one_letter_code
_entity_poly.pdbx_strand_id
1 'polypeptide(L)'
;MSCRGIARQLFYFADVPFEDNRIAISQWPALKLSFAGSTPLETAWIDAVADLQKDYFDSVVHVMMLVKDVAIPAREKHFPMLEKLAKEKGNNGLFVNASLTWVDLLIADHVSVLLKHLPGFLDAYPLVVDTVKKIEETPKLKEWIEKRPYSNF
;
A
#
# COMPACT_ATOMS: atom_id res chain seq x y z
N MET A 1 -8.29 7.80 -15.25
CA MET A 1 -9.73 7.45 -15.12
C MET A 1 -9.78 6.05 -14.52
N SER A 2 -10.06 5.88 -13.22
CA SER A 2 -10.02 4.55 -12.60
C SER A 2 -11.30 3.76 -12.96
N CYS A 3 -11.15 2.46 -13.25
CA CYS A 3 -12.24 1.57 -13.68
C CYS A 3 -13.42 1.48 -12.69
N ARG A 4 -13.25 1.96 -11.44
CA ARG A 4 -14.28 1.91 -10.38
C ARG A 4 -15.50 2.80 -10.65
N GLY A 5 -15.35 3.86 -11.45
CA GLY A 5 -16.49 4.72 -11.84
C GLY A 5 -17.36 4.07 -12.92
N ILE A 6 -16.72 3.44 -13.90
CA ILE A 6 -17.38 2.86 -15.08
C ILE A 6 -18.23 1.64 -14.71
N ALA A 7 -17.75 0.78 -13.80
CA ALA A 7 -18.51 -0.39 -13.36
C ALA A 7 -19.90 -0.02 -12.79
N ARG A 8 -19.98 1.06 -12.01
CA ARG A 8 -21.26 1.54 -11.45
C ARG A 8 -22.20 2.08 -12.52
N GLN A 9 -21.65 2.79 -13.51
CA GLN A 9 -22.42 3.28 -14.65
C GLN A 9 -23.00 2.12 -15.45
N LEU A 10 -22.20 1.08 -15.69
CA LEU A 10 -22.65 -0.13 -16.39
C LEU A 10 -23.76 -0.86 -15.63
N PHE A 11 -23.65 -1.04 -14.31
CA PHE A 11 -24.72 -1.65 -13.52
C PHE A 11 -26.02 -0.85 -13.59
N TYR A 12 -25.92 0.48 -13.51
CA TYR A 12 -27.07 1.36 -13.64
C TYR A 12 -27.72 1.26 -15.03
N PHE A 13 -26.93 1.28 -16.12
CA PHE A 13 -27.44 1.15 -17.49
C PHE A 13 -27.97 -0.24 -17.83
N ALA A 14 -27.56 -1.28 -17.11
CA ALA A 14 -28.00 -2.65 -17.31
C ALA A 14 -29.13 -3.07 -16.35
N ASP A 15 -29.68 -2.14 -15.56
CA ASP A 15 -30.68 -2.41 -14.51
C ASP A 15 -30.25 -3.52 -13.53
N VAL A 16 -28.93 -3.66 -13.30
CA VAL A 16 -28.38 -4.64 -12.36
C VAL A 16 -28.36 -4.00 -10.97
N PRO A 17 -29.09 -4.55 -9.98
CA PRO A 17 -29.08 -4.02 -8.63
C PRO A 17 -27.67 -4.16 -8.02
N PHE A 18 -27.20 -3.09 -7.38
CA PHE A 18 -25.94 -3.07 -6.64
C PHE A 18 -26.07 -2.25 -5.35
N GLU A 19 -25.27 -2.59 -4.36
CA GLU A 19 -25.16 -1.85 -3.11
C GLU A 19 -23.79 -1.17 -3.02
N ASP A 20 -23.78 0.16 -2.91
CA ASP A 20 -22.55 0.97 -2.78
C ASP A 20 -22.33 1.36 -1.32
N ASN A 21 -21.66 0.48 -0.59
CA ASN A 21 -21.31 0.70 0.81
C ASN A 21 -20.18 1.75 0.91
N ARG A 22 -20.58 3.03 1.00
CA ARG A 22 -19.65 4.16 1.15
C ARG A 22 -19.40 4.49 2.61
N ILE A 23 -18.13 4.73 2.92
CA ILE A 23 -17.71 5.31 4.20
C ILE A 23 -17.57 6.80 4.01
N ALA A 24 -18.25 7.60 4.83
CA ALA A 24 -18.12 9.05 4.80
C ALA A 24 -16.71 9.47 5.24
N ILE A 25 -16.17 10.56 4.69
CA ILE A 25 -14.84 11.05 5.09
C ILE A 25 -14.75 11.37 6.60
N SER A 26 -15.89 11.72 7.23
CA SER A 26 -15.99 11.94 8.67
C SER A 26 -15.87 10.65 9.50
N GLN A 27 -16.16 9.48 8.92
CA GLN A 27 -16.01 8.17 9.55
C GLN A 27 -14.58 7.61 9.38
N TRP A 28 -13.83 8.15 8.40
CA TRP A 28 -12.46 7.73 8.09
C TRP A 28 -11.50 7.82 9.29
N PRO A 29 -11.48 8.89 10.10
CA PRO A 29 -10.60 8.98 11.26
C PRO A 29 -10.82 7.84 12.26
N ALA A 30 -12.07 7.47 12.55
CA ALA A 30 -12.37 6.41 13.51
C ALA A 30 -11.87 5.03 13.03
N LEU A 31 -12.02 4.74 11.75
CA LEU A 31 -11.49 3.51 11.13
C LEU A 31 -9.96 3.53 11.06
N LYS A 32 -9.36 4.67 10.72
CA LYS A 32 -7.92 4.86 10.70
C LYS A 32 -7.34 4.64 12.10
N LEU A 33 -8.00 5.13 13.15
CA LEU A 33 -7.57 4.98 14.55
C LEU A 33 -7.49 3.52 15.00
N SER A 34 -8.34 2.63 14.49
CA SER A 34 -8.23 1.19 14.76
C SER A 34 -6.94 0.55 14.21
N PHE A 35 -6.20 1.28 13.38
CA PHE A 35 -4.93 0.87 12.76
C PHE A 35 -3.84 1.96 12.89
N ALA A 36 -4.00 2.93 13.81
CA ALA A 36 -3.12 4.11 13.95
C ALA A 36 -2.10 3.98 15.10
N GLY A 37 -1.84 2.76 15.59
CA GLY A 37 -1.03 2.56 16.78
C GLY A 37 -1.81 2.85 18.08
N SER A 38 -1.24 2.41 19.19
CA SER A 38 -1.84 2.47 20.52
C SER A 38 -1.48 3.74 21.29
N THR A 39 -0.51 4.53 20.81
CA THR A 39 -0.04 5.76 21.46
C THR A 39 0.10 6.94 20.49
N PRO A 40 0.02 8.20 20.96
CA PRO A 40 0.21 9.37 20.10
C PRO A 40 1.56 9.38 19.35
N LEU A 41 2.61 8.84 19.98
CA LEU A 41 3.92 8.74 19.36
C LEU A 41 3.92 7.70 18.21
N GLU A 42 3.26 6.56 18.41
CA GLU A 42 3.09 5.56 17.36
C GLU A 42 2.24 6.09 16.20
N THR A 43 1.18 6.86 16.49
CA THR A 43 0.38 7.52 15.46
C THR A 43 1.20 8.53 14.66
N ALA A 44 1.95 9.39 15.34
CA ALA A 44 2.83 10.37 14.68
C ALA A 44 3.89 9.68 13.81
N TRP A 45 4.42 8.55 14.26
CA TRP A 45 5.39 7.77 13.50
C TRP A 45 4.76 7.12 12.26
N ILE A 46 3.55 6.56 12.37
CA ILE A 46 2.79 6.05 11.22
C ILE A 46 2.55 7.16 10.20
N ASP A 47 2.10 8.33 10.64
CA ASP A 47 1.83 9.45 9.73
C ASP A 47 3.13 9.93 9.06
N ALA A 48 4.26 9.96 9.77
CA ALA A 48 5.56 10.28 9.16
C ALA A 48 6.00 9.28 8.08
N VAL A 49 5.78 7.97 8.29
CA VAL A 49 6.07 6.94 7.27
C VAL A 49 5.12 7.06 6.07
N ALA A 50 3.87 7.44 6.32
CA ALA A 50 2.92 7.68 5.23
C ALA A 50 3.27 8.92 4.40
N ASP A 51 3.75 9.98 5.04
CA ASP A 51 4.25 11.17 4.35
C ASP A 51 5.49 10.84 3.52
N LEU A 52 6.41 10.02 4.04
CA LEU A 52 7.54 9.49 3.26
C LEU A 52 7.05 8.72 2.01
N GLN A 53 6.04 7.86 2.18
CA GLN A 53 5.45 7.11 1.07
C GLN A 53 4.78 8.05 0.06
N LYS A 54 4.12 9.11 0.51
CA LYS A 54 3.50 10.13 -0.34
C LYS A 54 4.55 10.91 -1.13
N ASP A 55 5.63 11.37 -0.51
CA ASP A 55 6.71 12.10 -1.18
C ASP A 55 7.34 11.24 -2.28
N TYR A 56 7.51 9.95 -2.01
CA TYR A 56 7.95 8.99 -3.01
C TYR A 56 6.94 8.89 -4.16
N PHE A 57 5.65 8.69 -3.86
CA PHE A 57 4.60 8.67 -4.89
C PHE A 57 4.57 9.95 -5.72
N ASP A 58 4.62 11.13 -5.13
CA ASP A 58 4.61 12.40 -5.86
C ASP A 58 5.82 12.51 -6.81
N SER A 59 6.96 11.92 -6.42
CA SER A 59 8.16 11.87 -7.26
C SER A 59 8.09 10.86 -8.42
N VAL A 60 7.30 9.77 -8.28
CA VAL A 60 7.26 8.68 -9.26
C VAL A 60 5.95 8.56 -10.04
N VAL A 61 4.80 8.97 -9.50
CA VAL A 61 3.46 8.77 -10.09
C VAL A 61 3.33 9.38 -11.49
N HIS A 62 4.05 10.46 -11.77
CA HIS A 62 4.01 11.10 -13.09
C HIS A 62 4.83 10.33 -14.15
N VAL A 63 5.76 9.46 -13.76
CA VAL A 63 6.85 9.00 -14.65
C VAL A 63 7.23 7.52 -14.51
N MET A 64 6.79 6.81 -13.45
CA MET A 64 7.36 5.50 -13.08
C MET A 64 7.17 4.41 -14.15
N MET A 65 6.10 4.51 -14.95
CA MET A 65 5.86 3.59 -16.07
C MET A 65 6.54 4.02 -17.38
N LEU A 66 7.26 5.16 -17.39
CA LEU A 66 7.74 5.82 -18.62
C LEU A 66 9.25 6.11 -18.64
N VAL A 67 9.93 6.30 -17.50
CA VAL A 67 11.38 6.67 -17.50
C VAL A 67 12.17 6.03 -16.36
N LYS A 68 13.12 5.14 -16.70
CA LYS A 68 14.02 4.47 -15.75
C LYS A 68 14.92 5.45 -14.97
N ASP A 69 15.32 6.55 -15.59
CA ASP A 69 16.23 7.57 -15.02
C ASP A 69 15.60 8.37 -13.86
N VAL A 70 14.27 8.35 -13.73
CA VAL A 70 13.55 8.97 -12.60
C VAL A 70 13.24 7.94 -11.51
N ALA A 71 12.84 6.74 -11.93
CA ALA A 71 12.42 5.68 -11.00
C ALA A 71 13.56 5.15 -10.13
N ILE A 72 14.77 4.97 -10.70
CA ILE A 72 15.92 4.43 -9.94
C ILE A 72 16.37 5.39 -8.84
N PRO A 73 16.63 6.70 -9.09
CA PRO A 73 17.01 7.63 -8.02
C PRO A 73 15.93 7.77 -6.94
N ALA A 74 14.66 7.80 -7.32
CA ALA A 74 13.55 7.86 -6.37
C ALA A 74 13.50 6.60 -5.47
N ARG A 75 13.72 5.42 -6.06
CA ARG A 75 13.86 4.16 -5.32
C ARG A 75 15.02 4.21 -4.34
N GLU A 76 16.20 4.61 -4.81
CA GLU A 76 17.42 4.72 -3.98
C GLU A 76 17.28 5.73 -2.84
N LYS A 77 16.41 6.74 -2.98
CA LYS A 77 16.12 7.68 -1.91
C LYS A 77 15.12 7.11 -0.89
N HIS A 78 14.14 6.33 -1.34
CA HIS A 78 12.99 5.90 -0.53
C HIS A 78 13.20 4.55 0.16
N PHE A 79 13.56 3.54 -0.61
CA PHE A 79 13.58 2.15 -0.15
C PHE A 79 14.64 1.82 0.90
N PRO A 80 15.81 2.50 1.01
CA PRO A 80 16.71 2.26 2.14
C PRO A 80 16.07 2.51 3.51
N MET A 81 15.15 3.48 3.60
CA MET A 81 14.42 3.72 4.85
C MET A 81 13.45 2.58 5.14
N LEU A 82 12.72 2.08 4.14
CA LEU A 82 11.82 0.94 4.30
C LEU A 82 12.58 -0.35 4.65
N GLU A 83 13.74 -0.58 4.04
CA GLU A 83 14.62 -1.72 4.34
C GLU A 83 15.14 -1.65 5.78
N LYS A 84 15.52 -0.45 6.24
CA LYS A 84 15.88 -0.21 7.63
C LYS A 84 14.71 -0.50 8.58
N LEU A 85 13.51 -0.01 8.26
CA LEU A 85 12.31 -0.25 9.07
C LEU A 85 11.98 -1.75 9.16
N ALA A 86 11.99 -2.45 8.03
CA ALA A 86 11.79 -3.91 7.96
C ALA A 86 12.83 -4.66 8.81
N LYS A 87 14.09 -4.21 8.79
CA LYS A 87 15.16 -4.79 9.61
C LYS A 87 14.95 -4.54 11.11
N GLU A 88 14.65 -3.31 11.50
CA GLU A 88 14.48 -2.91 12.90
C GLU A 88 13.28 -3.58 13.57
N LYS A 89 12.21 -3.85 12.79
CA LYS A 89 11.02 -4.52 13.30
C LYS A 89 11.12 -6.05 13.32
N GLY A 90 12.24 -6.60 12.83
CA GLY A 90 12.76 -7.91 13.23
C GLY A 90 11.71 -9.02 13.30
N ASN A 91 11.43 -9.65 12.17
CA ASN A 91 10.55 -10.83 12.04
C ASN A 91 9.07 -10.67 12.43
N ASN A 92 8.62 -9.54 12.97
CA ASN A 92 7.18 -9.32 13.21
C ASN A 92 6.35 -9.21 11.91
N GLY A 93 7.02 -9.07 10.76
CA GLY A 93 6.39 -9.00 9.45
C GLY A 93 5.71 -7.66 9.17
N LEU A 94 6.14 -6.56 9.79
CA LEU A 94 5.57 -5.21 9.65
C LEU A 94 6.68 -4.14 9.52
N PHE A 95 6.32 -2.93 9.08
CA PHE A 95 7.28 -1.83 8.91
C PHE A 95 7.33 -0.88 10.11
N VAL A 96 6.19 -0.65 10.79
CA VAL A 96 6.10 0.49 11.72
C VAL A 96 5.92 0.06 13.16
N ASN A 97 4.90 -0.76 13.45
CA ASN A 97 4.50 -1.06 14.83
C ASN A 97 4.48 -2.57 15.13
N ALA A 98 4.15 -2.91 16.38
CA ALA A 98 3.95 -4.29 16.82
C ALA A 98 2.68 -4.94 16.24
N SER A 99 1.75 -4.14 15.72
CA SER A 99 0.49 -4.59 15.12
C SER A 99 0.31 -3.95 13.75
N LEU A 100 -0.43 -4.65 12.87
CA LEU A 100 -0.70 -4.20 11.50
C LEU A 100 -1.34 -2.81 11.50
N THR A 101 -0.81 -1.92 10.66
CA THR A 101 -1.31 -0.55 10.48
C THR A 101 -1.75 -0.32 9.04
N TRP A 102 -2.47 0.78 8.82
CA TRP A 102 -2.89 1.15 7.46
C TRP A 102 -1.70 1.51 6.55
N VAL A 103 -0.57 1.94 7.11
CA VAL A 103 0.64 2.26 6.31
C VAL A 103 1.39 0.99 5.89
N ASP A 104 1.34 -0.08 6.68
CA ASP A 104 1.86 -1.39 6.27
C ASP A 104 1.09 -1.90 5.03
N LEU A 105 -0.24 -1.74 5.02
CA LEU A 105 -1.09 -2.08 3.87
C LEU A 105 -0.83 -1.20 2.65
N LEU A 106 -0.59 0.10 2.86
CA LEU A 106 -0.25 1.04 1.79
C LEU A 106 1.07 0.66 1.10
N ILE A 107 2.10 0.32 1.89
CA ILE A 107 3.39 -0.11 1.38
C ILE A 107 3.25 -1.44 0.66
N ALA A 108 2.53 -2.40 1.25
CA ALA A 108 2.32 -3.73 0.66
C ALA A 108 1.65 -3.67 -0.72
N ASP A 109 0.52 -2.97 -0.86
CA ASP A 109 -0.18 -2.84 -2.15
C ASP A 109 0.73 -2.20 -3.21
N HIS A 110 1.50 -1.17 -2.82
CA HIS A 110 2.41 -0.52 -3.74
C HIS A 110 3.56 -1.43 -4.21
N VAL A 111 4.24 -2.10 -3.27
CA VAL A 111 5.35 -3.01 -3.58
C VAL A 111 4.87 -4.15 -4.47
N SER A 112 3.67 -4.69 -4.25
CA SER A 112 3.10 -5.75 -5.09
C SER A 112 2.85 -5.28 -6.53
N VAL A 113 2.44 -4.04 -6.74
CA VAL A 113 2.36 -3.42 -8.07
C VAL A 113 3.76 -3.32 -8.71
N LEU A 114 4.78 -2.91 -7.96
CA LEU A 114 6.16 -2.83 -8.48
C LEU A 114 6.71 -4.20 -8.86
N LEU A 115 6.53 -5.22 -8.02
CA LEU A 115 7.00 -6.58 -8.31
C LEU A 115 6.30 -7.17 -9.54
N LYS A 116 5.01 -6.86 -9.74
CA LYS A 116 4.24 -7.31 -10.90
C LYS A 116 4.70 -6.68 -12.21
N HIS A 117 4.95 -5.37 -12.23
CA HIS A 117 5.21 -4.62 -13.46
C HIS A 117 6.68 -4.35 -13.74
N LEU A 118 7.53 -4.39 -12.72
CA LEU A 118 8.96 -4.09 -12.78
C LEU A 118 9.75 -5.20 -12.07
N PRO A 119 9.76 -6.43 -12.62
CA PRO A 119 10.52 -7.53 -12.04
C PRO A 119 12.00 -7.16 -11.93
N GLY A 120 12.62 -7.47 -10.79
CA GLY A 120 14.01 -7.12 -10.48
C GLY A 120 14.21 -5.70 -9.92
N PHE A 121 13.19 -4.85 -9.93
CA PHE A 121 13.33 -3.46 -9.47
C PHE A 121 13.64 -3.33 -7.97
N LEU A 122 13.24 -4.31 -7.17
CA LEU A 122 13.41 -4.30 -5.71
C LEU A 122 14.46 -5.32 -5.21
N ASP A 123 15.29 -5.90 -6.08
CA ASP A 123 16.28 -6.91 -5.69
C ASP A 123 17.31 -6.41 -4.65
N ALA A 124 17.53 -5.11 -4.59
CA ALA A 124 18.40 -4.47 -3.60
C ALA A 124 17.76 -4.35 -2.19
N TYR A 125 16.46 -4.63 -2.05
CA TYR A 125 15.69 -4.45 -0.81
C TYR A 125 14.91 -5.73 -0.45
N PRO A 126 15.60 -6.84 -0.18
CA PRO A 126 14.97 -8.14 0.07
C PRO A 126 14.10 -8.15 1.33
N LEU A 127 14.44 -7.39 2.38
CA LEU A 127 13.63 -7.37 3.61
C LEU A 127 12.29 -6.67 3.38
N VAL A 128 12.24 -5.64 2.53
CA VAL A 128 10.97 -5.03 2.12
C VAL A 128 10.09 -6.07 1.43
N VAL A 129 10.64 -6.81 0.45
CA VAL A 129 9.89 -7.84 -0.29
C VAL A 129 9.37 -8.93 0.65
N ASP A 130 10.22 -9.44 1.53
CA ASP A 130 9.84 -10.47 2.51
C ASP A 130 8.78 -9.98 3.50
N THR A 131 8.87 -8.71 3.94
CA THR A 131 7.90 -8.11 4.86
C THR A 131 6.54 -7.98 4.18
N VAL A 132 6.50 -7.52 2.93
CA VAL A 132 5.24 -7.43 2.15
C VAL A 132 4.61 -8.79 1.97
N LYS A 133 5.40 -9.82 1.64
CA LYS A 133 4.88 -11.19 1.53
C LYS A 133 4.23 -11.67 2.83
N LYS A 134 4.86 -11.40 3.98
CA LYS A 134 4.29 -11.75 5.30
C LYS A 134 2.98 -11.02 5.57
N ILE A 135 2.86 -9.75 5.18
CA ILE A 135 1.63 -8.95 5.31
C ILE A 135 0.52 -9.57 4.44
N GLU A 136 0.81 -9.88 3.17
CA GLU A 136 -0.14 -10.48 2.24
C GLU A 136 -0.58 -11.89 2.65
N GLU A 137 0.26 -12.63 3.37
CA GLU A 137 -0.07 -13.96 3.92
C GLU A 137 -0.96 -13.90 5.17
N THR A 138 -1.24 -12.72 5.73
CA THR A 138 -2.17 -12.61 6.87
C THR A 138 -3.58 -13.09 6.47
N PRO A 139 -4.29 -13.88 7.33
CA PRO A 139 -5.48 -14.62 6.90
C PRO A 139 -6.55 -13.76 6.20
N LYS A 140 -6.86 -12.59 6.77
CA LYS A 140 -7.87 -11.69 6.20
C LYS A 140 -7.43 -11.05 4.88
N LEU A 141 -6.17 -10.65 4.77
CA LEU A 141 -5.67 -10.01 3.55
C LEU A 141 -5.51 -11.05 2.43
N LYS A 142 -5.00 -12.24 2.75
CA LYS A 142 -4.90 -13.36 1.82
C LYS A 142 -6.26 -13.73 1.22
N GLU A 143 -7.28 -13.90 2.07
CA GLU A 143 -8.65 -14.18 1.62
C GLU A 143 -9.17 -13.08 0.67
N TRP A 144 -8.90 -11.81 0.98
CA TRP A 144 -9.27 -10.69 0.11
C TRP A 144 -8.51 -10.72 -1.23
N ILE A 145 -7.21 -10.98 -1.23
CA ILE A 145 -6.37 -11.06 -2.43
C ILE A 145 -6.84 -12.19 -3.35
N GLU A 146 -7.26 -13.33 -2.80
CA GLU A 146 -7.78 -14.47 -3.56
C GLU A 146 -9.15 -14.17 -4.21
N LYS A 147 -9.97 -13.32 -3.58
CA LYS A 147 -11.34 -13.01 -4.04
C LYS A 147 -11.46 -11.72 -4.86
N ARG A 148 -10.51 -10.78 -4.74
CA ARG A 148 -10.61 -9.46 -5.39
C ARG A 148 -10.62 -9.61 -6.92
N PRO A 149 -11.39 -8.77 -7.64
CA PRO A 149 -11.32 -8.74 -9.11
C PRO A 149 -9.91 -8.46 -9.59
N TYR A 150 -9.52 -9.12 -10.68
CA TYR A 150 -8.23 -8.85 -11.33
C TYR A 150 -8.16 -7.38 -11.76
N SER A 151 -7.08 -6.71 -11.39
CA SER A 151 -6.76 -5.36 -11.81
C SER A 151 -5.33 -5.29 -12.32
N ASN A 152 -5.11 -4.44 -13.32
CA ASN A 152 -3.77 -4.11 -13.78
C ASN A 152 -3.04 -3.19 -12.81
N PHE A 153 -3.74 -2.53 -11.88
CA PHE A 153 -3.17 -1.63 -10.88
C PHE A 153 -3.84 -1.83 -9.51
#